data_AF-A0A9P7AMZ0-F1
#
_entry.id   AF-A0A9P7AMZ0-F1
#
_cell.length_a   1.000
_cell.length_b   1.000
_cell.length_c   1.000
_cell.angle_alpha   90.00
_cell.angle_beta   90.00
_cell.angle_gamma   90.00
#
_symmetry.space_group_name_H-M   'P 1'
#
loop_
_entity.id
_entity.type
_entity.pdbx_description
1 polymer ?
#
loop_
_entity_poly.entity_id
_entity_poly.type
_entity_poly.pdbx_seq_one_letter_code
_entity_poly.pdbx_strand_id
1 'polypeptide(L)'
;MRWSSLFASQAAVSSALIATTLFTLSASAQDRTTEQGEAQITDPNQECTPYYYAPVSAALAANQFPPIWTIATILPNDTNAQAKYQSIQSQIPNIQPNGSPASASTGDFSSFTYPSSDPDCWWTFDACTTPKLAGLPPDLAGVPEPDTLGYGFDDGPNCSHNAFYDFLSQNNQKATMFYIGSNVMDWPLEAQRALADGHEICVHTWSHKYTTTLTNEEVFAEFYYTVRFLIEHTIKLVAGVTPTCWRPPYGDVDDRVRAIAHALGLRTIIWQYDSNDWREGFNNVTVADVDQNYEYLISRAQNGTYATGGTIMLTHELNNFTMSEAMKFYTQLKAAFKYLVPMGVATNQTQPYVETNYSLPSFDQYISGTTTVTGGVPVATAGSSSSTGSGSSSGKTNSTGAASRALYDSFGILAAGAAFVGFSVKLLA
;
A
#
# COMPACT_ATOMS: atom_id res chain seq x y z
N MET A 1 10.87 -97.34 22.68
CA MET A 1 10.65 -95.91 22.97
C MET A 1 11.56 -95.08 22.07
N ARG A 2 11.04 -94.71 20.91
CA ARG A 2 11.53 -93.68 19.99
C ARG A 2 10.29 -93.11 19.29
N TRP A 3 10.40 -91.90 18.75
CA TRP A 3 9.37 -91.03 18.18
C TRP A 3 8.70 -90.18 19.29
N SER A 4 8.69 -88.84 19.26
CA SER A 4 8.40 -87.96 18.12
C SER A 4 8.97 -86.54 18.34
N SER A 5 9.40 -85.96 17.23
CA SER A 5 9.39 -84.54 16.82
C SER A 5 8.70 -83.50 17.72
N LEU A 6 9.26 -82.28 17.79
CA LEU A 6 8.74 -81.10 17.07
C LEU A 6 9.54 -79.82 17.39
N PHE A 7 9.74 -79.03 16.34
CA PHE A 7 10.36 -77.71 16.32
C PHE A 7 9.51 -76.67 17.09
N ALA A 8 10.17 -75.74 17.77
CA ALA A 8 9.63 -74.42 18.06
C ALA A 8 10.74 -73.36 17.96
N SER A 9 10.38 -72.25 17.34
CA SER A 9 11.19 -71.18 16.76
C SER A 9 11.92 -70.30 17.77
N GLN A 10 13.07 -69.77 17.34
CA GLN A 10 13.76 -68.65 17.97
C GLN A 10 12.86 -67.41 17.97
N ALA A 11 12.70 -66.78 19.13
CA ALA A 11 12.26 -65.39 19.26
C ALA A 11 13.48 -64.55 19.66
N ALA A 12 13.98 -63.77 18.71
CA ALA A 12 14.94 -62.70 18.96
C ALA A 12 14.17 -61.49 19.51
N VAL A 13 14.50 -61.06 20.73
CA VAL A 13 14.01 -59.80 21.29
C VAL A 13 14.88 -58.69 20.71
N SER A 14 14.38 -57.97 19.71
CA SER A 14 14.93 -56.68 19.30
C SER A 14 14.13 -55.58 19.97
N SER A 15 14.78 -54.86 20.88
CA SER A 15 14.28 -53.64 21.50
C SER A 15 14.05 -52.58 20.42
N ALA A 16 12.80 -52.31 20.09
CA ALA A 16 12.44 -51.14 19.29
C ALA A 16 12.61 -49.89 20.16
N LEU A 17 13.56 -49.02 19.81
CA LEU A 17 13.52 -47.63 20.23
C LEU A 17 12.27 -47.00 19.61
N ILE A 18 11.25 -46.77 20.43
CA ILE A 18 10.21 -45.80 20.10
C ILE A 18 10.88 -44.44 20.21
N ALA A 19 11.30 -43.89 19.07
CA ALA A 19 11.61 -42.48 18.97
C ALA A 19 10.30 -41.71 19.13
N THR A 20 9.98 -41.36 20.37
CA THR A 20 8.97 -40.34 20.65
C THR A 20 9.56 -39.02 20.17
N THR A 21 9.29 -38.66 18.92
CA THR A 21 9.44 -37.27 18.46
C THR A 21 8.44 -36.45 19.24
N LEU A 22 8.86 -35.96 20.42
CA LEU A 22 8.26 -34.78 21.00
C LEU A 22 8.51 -33.66 20.01
N PHE A 23 7.51 -33.35 19.19
CA PHE A 23 7.34 -31.98 18.74
C PHE A 23 7.05 -31.16 19.99
N THR A 24 8.11 -30.70 20.64
CA THR A 24 8.01 -29.51 21.47
C THR A 24 7.66 -28.38 20.50
N LEU A 25 6.36 -28.12 20.32
CA LEU A 25 5.91 -26.77 20.05
C LEU A 25 6.33 -25.97 21.28
N SER A 26 7.58 -25.52 21.28
CA SER A 26 7.98 -24.41 22.11
C SER A 26 7.11 -23.26 21.64
N ALA A 27 6.02 -23.01 22.36
CA ALA A 27 5.43 -21.69 22.41
C ALA A 27 6.50 -20.78 23.02
N SER A 28 7.50 -20.40 22.23
CA SER A 28 8.27 -19.21 22.52
C SER A 28 7.23 -18.11 22.65
N ALA A 29 7.28 -17.35 23.75
CA ALA A 29 6.51 -16.13 23.86
C ALA A 29 6.66 -15.37 22.52
N GLN A 30 5.54 -15.12 21.85
CA GLN A 30 5.54 -14.48 20.53
C GLN A 30 6.31 -13.16 20.63
N ASP A 31 7.32 -12.99 19.79
CA ASP A 31 8.16 -11.80 19.80
C ASP A 31 7.41 -10.66 19.13
N ARG A 32 6.81 -9.77 19.92
CA ARG A 32 6.13 -8.55 19.44
C ARG A 32 7.01 -7.31 19.58
N THR A 33 8.32 -7.50 19.45
CA THR A 33 9.32 -6.42 19.53
C THR A 33 10.01 -6.17 18.20
N THR A 34 9.86 -7.09 17.24
CA THR A 34 10.41 -7.02 15.88
C THR A 34 9.32 -7.32 14.87
N GLU A 35 9.46 -6.76 13.67
CA GLU A 35 8.53 -7.03 12.56
C GLU A 35 8.50 -8.53 12.21
N GLN A 36 9.66 -9.20 12.23
CA GLN A 36 9.73 -10.62 11.88
C GLN A 36 8.97 -11.48 12.89
N GLY A 37 9.03 -11.13 14.17
CA GLY A 37 8.31 -11.84 15.21
C GLY A 37 6.80 -11.60 15.15
N GLU A 38 6.37 -10.37 14.86
CA GLU A 38 4.96 -10.02 14.65
C GLU A 38 4.38 -10.77 13.45
N ALA A 39 5.14 -10.86 12.34
CA ALA A 39 4.74 -11.55 11.13
C ALA A 39 4.52 -13.07 11.31
N GLN A 40 4.99 -13.68 12.43
CA GLN A 40 4.73 -15.10 12.74
C GLN A 40 3.40 -15.34 13.45
N ILE A 41 2.65 -14.31 13.81
CA ILE A 41 1.35 -14.45 14.49
C ILE A 41 0.28 -14.78 13.45
N THR A 42 -0.31 -15.97 13.56
CA THR A 42 -1.31 -16.50 12.61
C THR A 42 -2.74 -16.46 13.13
N ASP A 43 -2.94 -16.24 14.44
CA ASP A 43 -4.27 -16.01 15.01
C ASP A 43 -4.58 -14.51 14.96
N PRO A 44 -5.55 -14.06 14.13
CA PRO A 44 -5.86 -12.64 13.98
C PRO A 44 -6.34 -12.00 15.29
N ASN A 45 -6.88 -12.78 16.24
CA ASN A 45 -7.26 -12.23 17.55
C ASN A 45 -6.03 -11.91 18.41
N GLN A 46 -4.95 -12.69 18.28
CA GLN A 46 -3.68 -12.37 18.94
C GLN A 46 -2.96 -11.22 18.25
N GLU A 47 -2.96 -11.20 16.93
CA GLU A 47 -2.38 -10.13 16.10
C GLU A 47 -3.00 -8.77 16.49
N CYS A 48 -4.34 -8.72 16.57
CA CYS A 48 -5.08 -7.53 17.00
C CYS A 48 -5.06 -7.23 18.51
N THR A 49 -4.24 -7.91 19.30
CA THR A 49 -4.01 -7.50 20.69
C THR A 49 -3.04 -6.31 20.70
N PRO A 50 -3.30 -5.21 21.41
CA PRO A 50 -2.33 -4.10 21.50
C PRO A 50 -0.99 -4.55 22.12
N TYR A 51 0.12 -4.01 21.60
CA TYR A 51 1.46 -4.30 22.09
C TYR A 51 2.26 -3.03 22.42
N TYR A 52 3.34 -3.20 23.17
CA TYR A 52 4.24 -2.10 23.50
C TYR A 52 5.36 -2.01 22.45
N TYR A 53 5.46 -0.85 21.81
CA TYR A 53 6.58 -0.52 20.94
C TYR A 53 7.32 0.71 21.48
N ALA A 54 8.57 0.52 21.88
CA ALA A 54 9.35 1.54 22.60
C ALA A 54 9.53 2.85 21.81
N PRO A 55 9.86 2.83 20.50
CA PRO A 55 10.00 4.07 19.72
C PRO A 55 8.73 4.93 19.71
N VAL A 56 7.56 4.32 19.55
CA VAL A 56 6.27 5.02 19.52
C VAL A 56 5.89 5.52 20.90
N SER A 57 6.08 4.69 21.93
CA SER A 57 5.82 5.09 23.31
C SER A 57 6.66 6.30 23.74
N ALA A 58 7.92 6.35 23.31
CA ALA A 58 8.79 7.50 23.55
C ALA A 58 8.31 8.76 22.80
N ALA A 59 7.88 8.62 21.55
CA ALA A 59 7.36 9.72 20.75
C ALA A 59 6.08 10.33 21.33
N LEU A 60 5.16 9.47 21.80
CA LEU A 60 3.94 9.89 22.51
C LEU A 60 4.26 10.58 23.84
N ALA A 61 5.16 10.01 24.65
CA ALA A 61 5.57 10.62 25.92
C ALA A 61 6.25 11.99 25.75
N ALA A 62 6.92 12.20 24.61
CA ALA A 62 7.57 13.46 24.27
C ALA A 62 6.63 14.47 23.58
N ASN A 63 5.35 14.14 23.36
CA ASN A 63 4.39 14.95 22.60
C ASN A 63 4.95 15.40 21.24
N GLN A 64 5.61 14.47 20.53
CA GLN A 64 6.27 14.76 19.25
C GLN A 64 5.33 14.70 18.04
N PHE A 65 4.13 14.16 18.23
CA PHE A 65 3.09 13.96 17.21
C PHE A 65 1.71 14.40 17.72
N PRO A 66 0.78 14.79 16.83
CA PRO A 66 -0.60 15.05 17.19
C PRO A 66 -1.26 13.82 17.84
N PRO A 67 -2.38 13.98 18.58
CA PRO A 67 -3.13 12.84 19.08
C PRO A 67 -3.64 11.97 17.92
N ILE A 68 -3.62 10.64 18.13
CA ILE A 68 -4.14 9.66 17.18
C ILE A 68 -5.64 9.92 16.91
N TRP A 69 -6.09 9.70 15.69
CA TRP A 69 -7.50 9.81 15.26
C TRP A 69 -8.13 11.20 15.40
N THR A 70 -7.32 12.23 15.58
CA THR A 70 -7.75 13.64 15.63
C THR A 70 -7.14 14.45 14.49
N ILE A 71 -7.85 15.48 14.02
CA ILE A 71 -7.34 16.38 12.99
C ILE A 71 -5.98 16.92 13.43
N ALA A 72 -4.96 16.68 12.60
CA ALA A 72 -3.61 17.10 12.88
C ALA A 72 -3.51 18.64 12.83
N THR A 73 -2.74 19.20 13.75
CA THR A 73 -2.36 20.62 13.77
C THR A 73 -0.86 20.73 14.00
N ILE A 74 -0.24 21.85 13.60
CA ILE A 74 1.18 22.06 13.85
C ILE A 74 1.40 22.17 15.36
N LEU A 75 2.25 21.29 15.88
CA LEU A 75 2.53 21.30 17.31
C LEU A 75 3.27 22.60 17.70
N PRO A 76 2.93 23.23 18.84
CA PRO A 76 3.51 24.52 19.24
C PRO A 76 5.05 24.54 19.32
N ASN A 77 5.66 23.38 19.61
CA ASN A 77 7.11 23.25 19.77
C ASN A 77 7.81 22.62 18.56
N ASP A 78 7.08 22.30 17.49
CA ASP A 78 7.65 21.71 16.27
C ASP A 78 8.08 22.80 15.29
N THR A 79 9.26 23.37 15.54
CA THR A 79 9.82 24.46 14.73
C THR A 79 10.12 24.03 13.30
N ASN A 80 10.35 22.74 13.06
CA ASN A 80 10.57 22.19 11.71
C ASN A 80 9.25 22.18 10.92
N ALA A 81 8.15 21.72 11.52
CA ALA A 81 6.83 21.79 10.92
C ALA A 81 6.43 23.24 10.62
N GLN A 82 6.64 24.16 11.58
CA GLN A 82 6.36 25.58 11.40
C GLN A 82 7.17 26.20 10.24
N ALA A 83 8.48 25.95 10.19
CA ALA A 83 9.34 26.45 9.13
C ALA A 83 8.96 25.85 7.76
N LYS A 84 8.63 24.56 7.71
CA LYS A 84 8.22 23.90 6.47
C LYS A 84 6.86 24.43 5.98
N TYR A 85 5.89 24.64 6.87
CA TYR A 85 4.61 25.26 6.50
C TYR A 85 4.82 26.67 5.95
N GLN A 86 5.58 27.51 6.65
CA GLN A 86 5.95 28.86 6.19
C GLN A 86 6.61 28.85 4.80
N SER A 87 7.44 27.85 4.51
CA SER A 87 8.14 27.75 3.21
C SER A 87 7.22 27.46 2.03
N ILE A 88 6.04 26.87 2.27
CA ILE A 88 5.07 26.52 1.22
C ILE A 88 3.90 27.50 1.12
N GLN A 89 3.70 28.39 2.10
CA GLN A 89 2.54 29.30 2.15
C GLN A 89 2.33 30.11 0.86
N SER A 90 3.42 30.54 0.21
CA SER A 90 3.34 31.29 -1.06
C SER A 90 2.88 30.46 -2.26
N GLN A 91 2.88 29.12 -2.14
CA GLN A 91 2.41 28.18 -3.17
C GLN A 91 0.95 27.78 -2.95
N ILE A 92 0.36 28.09 -1.80
CA ILE A 92 -1.02 27.72 -1.47
C ILE A 92 -1.98 28.73 -2.12
N PRO A 93 -2.90 28.29 -3.00
CA PRO A 93 -3.86 29.18 -3.64
C PRO A 93 -4.85 29.75 -2.62
N ASN A 94 -5.44 30.90 -2.92
CA ASN A 94 -6.52 31.49 -2.13
C ASN A 94 -7.88 30.83 -2.46
N ILE A 95 -7.98 29.54 -2.20
CA ILE A 95 -9.21 28.75 -2.26
C ILE A 95 -9.63 28.49 -0.81
N GLN A 96 -10.92 28.59 -0.51
CA GLN A 96 -11.44 28.37 0.84
C GLN A 96 -11.79 26.90 1.05
N PRO A 97 -11.78 26.39 2.30
CA PRO A 97 -12.28 25.05 2.57
C PRO A 97 -13.73 24.86 2.10
N ASN A 98 -14.02 23.67 1.59
CA ASN A 98 -15.36 23.26 1.19
C ASN A 98 -16.14 22.82 2.42
N GLY A 99 -17.25 23.50 2.72
CA GLY A 99 -18.11 23.14 3.85
C GLY A 99 -17.63 23.66 5.21
N SER A 100 -18.18 23.08 6.27
CA SER A 100 -17.93 23.50 7.65
C SER A 100 -16.96 22.56 8.36
N PRO A 101 -16.35 22.95 9.48
CA PRO A 101 -15.55 22.02 10.30
C PRO A 101 -16.31 20.76 10.73
N ALA A 102 -17.64 20.82 10.86
CA ALA A 102 -18.45 19.64 11.18
C ALA A 102 -18.48 18.62 10.02
N SER A 103 -18.37 19.09 8.77
CA SER A 103 -18.32 18.26 7.57
C SER A 103 -17.07 17.40 7.51
N ALA A 104 -15.99 17.78 8.21
CA ALA A 104 -14.71 17.06 8.21
C ALA A 104 -14.81 15.60 8.63
N SER A 105 -15.74 15.26 9.53
CA SER A 105 -15.95 13.89 9.99
C SER A 105 -17.17 13.20 9.39
N THR A 106 -18.12 13.95 8.83
CA THR A 106 -19.41 13.40 8.38
C THR A 106 -19.58 13.36 6.87
N GLY A 107 -18.81 14.17 6.13
CA GLY A 107 -19.06 14.39 4.70
C GLY A 107 -20.39 15.12 4.44
N ASP A 108 -21.00 15.72 5.46
CA ASP A 108 -22.25 16.47 5.28
C ASP A 108 -21.95 17.84 4.66
N PHE A 109 -22.07 17.90 3.34
CA PHE A 109 -21.99 19.13 2.55
C PHE A 109 -23.37 19.74 2.25
N SER A 110 -24.46 19.29 2.88
CA SER A 110 -25.82 19.73 2.55
C SER A 110 -26.07 21.24 2.71
N SER A 111 -25.29 21.88 3.59
CA SER A 111 -25.32 23.34 3.82
C SER A 111 -24.35 24.13 2.94
N PHE A 112 -23.53 23.46 2.14
CA PHE A 112 -22.53 24.04 1.26
C PHE A 112 -22.97 23.93 -0.20
N THR A 113 -22.85 25.02 -0.96
CA THR A 113 -23.14 25.02 -2.40
C THR A 113 -21.87 25.28 -3.17
N TYR A 114 -21.36 24.25 -3.82
CA TYR A 114 -20.21 24.38 -4.70
C TYR A 114 -20.64 24.85 -6.09
N PRO A 115 -19.90 25.78 -6.73
CA PRO A 115 -20.28 26.30 -8.04
C PRO A 115 -20.21 25.22 -9.13
N SER A 116 -21.22 25.14 -9.99
CA SER A 116 -21.26 24.17 -11.11
C SER A 116 -20.21 24.43 -12.19
N SER A 117 -19.47 25.54 -12.12
CA SER A 117 -18.29 25.78 -12.95
C SER A 117 -17.06 24.99 -12.47
N ASP A 118 -17.15 24.40 -11.28
CA ASP A 118 -16.08 23.66 -10.61
C ASP A 118 -14.75 24.43 -10.59
N PRO A 119 -14.68 25.65 -10.04
CA PRO A 119 -13.51 26.51 -10.21
C PRO A 119 -12.20 25.87 -9.75
N ASP A 120 -12.27 24.89 -8.85
CA ASP A 120 -11.14 24.37 -8.08
C ASP A 120 -10.90 22.87 -8.29
N CYS A 121 -11.50 22.25 -9.31
CA CYS A 121 -11.34 20.83 -9.64
C CYS A 121 -11.65 19.90 -8.45
N TRP A 122 -12.80 20.08 -7.80
CA TRP A 122 -13.18 19.28 -6.65
C TRP A 122 -13.65 17.90 -7.08
N TRP A 123 -12.88 16.87 -6.75
CA TRP A 123 -13.15 15.51 -7.21
C TRP A 123 -14.48 14.95 -6.66
N THR A 124 -14.81 15.21 -5.39
CA THR A 124 -16.08 14.76 -4.78
C THR A 124 -17.31 15.28 -5.52
N PHE A 125 -17.18 16.43 -6.19
CA PHE A 125 -18.29 17.07 -6.91
C PHE A 125 -18.35 16.63 -8.39
N ASP A 126 -17.25 16.77 -9.14
CA ASP A 126 -17.23 16.58 -10.59
C ASP A 126 -16.28 15.46 -11.07
N ALA A 127 -15.72 14.67 -10.15
CA ALA A 127 -14.67 13.67 -10.42
C ALA A 127 -13.50 14.26 -11.23
N CYS A 128 -13.21 15.56 -11.04
CA CYS A 128 -12.17 16.26 -11.76
C CYS A 128 -10.79 15.75 -11.33
N THR A 129 -9.99 15.28 -12.29
CA THR A 129 -8.64 14.73 -12.08
C THR A 129 -7.54 15.59 -12.70
N THR A 130 -7.90 16.67 -13.39
CA THR A 130 -6.92 17.58 -14.01
C THR A 130 -7.04 18.94 -13.35
N PRO A 131 -6.08 19.32 -12.48
CA PRO A 131 -6.10 20.59 -11.78
C PRO A 131 -6.29 21.78 -12.72
N LYS A 132 -7.03 22.77 -12.26
CA LYS A 132 -7.26 24.05 -12.96
C LYS A 132 -6.14 25.05 -12.64
N LEU A 133 -5.40 24.83 -11.55
CA LEU A 133 -4.18 25.56 -11.23
C LEU A 133 -2.99 25.14 -12.11
N ALA A 134 -2.32 26.14 -12.67
CA ALA A 134 -1.12 25.93 -13.46
C ALA A 134 0.04 25.36 -12.63
N GLY A 135 0.76 24.40 -13.20
CA GLY A 135 1.94 23.78 -12.59
C GLY A 135 1.65 22.58 -11.68
N LEU A 136 0.37 22.27 -11.41
CA LEU A 136 0.00 21.02 -10.75
C LEU A 136 -0.15 19.89 -11.77
N PRO A 137 0.40 18.69 -11.49
CA PRO A 137 0.24 17.56 -12.40
C PRO A 137 -1.17 16.93 -12.27
N PRO A 138 -1.79 16.42 -13.36
CA PRO A 138 -3.12 15.77 -13.32
C PRO A 138 -3.11 14.53 -12.46
N ASP A 139 -4.05 14.26 -11.56
CA ASP A 139 -4.04 13.08 -10.67
C ASP A 139 -3.78 11.76 -11.40
N LEU A 140 -3.11 10.82 -10.73
CA LEU A 140 -2.98 9.46 -11.23
C LEU A 140 -4.29 8.71 -10.97
N ALA A 141 -5.20 8.71 -11.96
CA ALA A 141 -6.52 8.06 -11.88
C ALA A 141 -6.60 6.70 -12.60
N GLY A 142 -5.71 6.49 -13.57
CA GLY A 142 -5.52 5.24 -14.31
C GLY A 142 -4.02 5.03 -14.55
N VAL A 143 -3.65 3.92 -15.16
CA VAL A 143 -2.22 3.58 -15.40
C VAL A 143 -1.92 3.53 -16.90
N PRO A 144 -0.72 3.94 -17.34
CA PRO A 144 -0.42 4.05 -18.77
C PRO A 144 -0.39 2.70 -19.50
N GLU A 145 0.02 1.64 -18.81
CA GLU A 145 0.18 0.32 -19.41
C GLU A 145 -1.18 -0.35 -19.70
N PRO A 146 -1.43 -0.81 -20.93
CA PRO A 146 -2.66 -1.54 -21.27
C PRO A 146 -2.88 -2.79 -20.43
N ASP A 147 -4.16 -3.14 -20.24
CA ASP A 147 -4.62 -4.33 -19.53
C ASP A 147 -3.97 -4.49 -18.14
N THR A 148 -3.62 -3.36 -17.51
CA THR A 148 -2.95 -3.31 -16.22
C THR A 148 -3.89 -2.79 -15.14
N LEU A 149 -3.91 -3.47 -14.01
CA LEU A 149 -4.59 -3.04 -12.79
C LEU A 149 -3.55 -2.48 -11.81
N GLY A 150 -3.64 -1.18 -11.54
CA GLY A 150 -3.00 -0.59 -10.38
C GLY A 150 -3.68 -1.13 -9.12
N TYR A 151 -2.94 -1.94 -8.36
CA TYR A 151 -3.45 -2.68 -7.22
C TYR A 151 -2.94 -2.07 -5.91
N GLY A 152 -3.86 -1.62 -5.06
CA GLY A 152 -3.51 -0.97 -3.81
C GLY A 152 -4.64 -0.92 -2.81
N PHE A 153 -4.28 -0.70 -1.54
CA PHE A 153 -5.17 -0.87 -0.39
C PHE A 153 -5.11 0.34 0.51
N ASP A 154 -6.28 0.90 0.80
CA ASP A 154 -6.45 2.04 1.69
C ASP A 154 -6.65 1.60 3.14
N ASP A 155 -6.57 2.57 4.05
CA ASP A 155 -6.88 2.47 5.47
C ASP A 155 -5.99 1.56 6.32
N GLY A 156 -4.86 1.11 5.78
CA GLY A 156 -3.90 0.32 6.53
C GLY A 156 -2.98 1.14 7.46
N PRO A 157 -2.06 0.48 8.18
CA PRO A 157 -2.05 -0.98 8.40
C PRO A 157 -3.22 -1.43 9.27
N ASN A 158 -3.72 -2.65 9.03
CA ASN A 158 -4.67 -3.31 9.91
C ASN A 158 -3.97 -4.38 10.75
N CYS A 159 -4.41 -4.55 11.99
CA CYS A 159 -3.82 -5.52 12.92
C CYS A 159 -4.06 -7.00 12.60
N SER A 160 -4.82 -7.34 11.55
CA SER A 160 -5.09 -8.73 11.14
C SER A 160 -4.54 -9.06 9.75
N HIS A 161 -3.60 -8.24 9.28
CA HIS A 161 -3.13 -8.25 7.90
C HIS A 161 -2.16 -9.39 7.58
N ASN A 162 -1.62 -10.10 8.57
CA ASN A 162 -0.60 -11.11 8.36
C ASN A 162 -1.00 -12.17 7.34
N ALA A 163 -2.23 -12.70 7.45
CA ALA A 163 -2.73 -13.72 6.51
C ALA A 163 -2.87 -13.18 5.07
N PHE A 164 -3.22 -11.90 4.94
CA PHE A 164 -3.32 -11.24 3.65
C PHE A 164 -1.94 -11.00 3.03
N TYR A 165 -0.95 -10.60 3.83
CA TYR A 165 0.42 -10.35 3.35
C TYR A 165 1.13 -11.67 3.02
N ASP A 166 0.90 -12.72 3.80
CA ASP A 166 1.32 -14.08 3.48
C ASP A 166 0.76 -14.52 2.11
N PHE A 167 -0.53 -14.25 1.87
CA PHE A 167 -1.16 -14.55 0.59
C PHE A 167 -0.51 -13.77 -0.57
N LEU A 168 -0.27 -12.47 -0.42
CA LEU A 168 0.41 -11.66 -1.44
C LEU A 168 1.82 -12.19 -1.73
N SER A 169 2.58 -12.50 -0.68
CA SER A 169 3.93 -13.04 -0.77
C SER A 169 3.97 -14.43 -1.44
N GLN A 170 3.06 -15.33 -1.09
CA GLN A 170 2.92 -16.65 -1.73
C GLN A 170 2.61 -16.55 -3.23
N ASN A 171 1.91 -15.48 -3.64
CA ASN A 171 1.59 -15.21 -5.04
C ASN A 171 2.63 -14.33 -5.75
N ASN A 172 3.75 -13.99 -5.10
CA ASN A 172 4.75 -13.04 -5.57
C ASN A 172 4.11 -11.72 -6.09
N GLN A 173 3.07 -11.26 -5.40
CA GLN A 173 2.30 -10.07 -5.76
C GLN A 173 2.67 -8.93 -4.81
N LYS A 174 2.96 -7.75 -5.37
CA LYS A 174 3.12 -6.51 -4.61
C LYS A 174 1.96 -5.57 -4.89
N ALA A 175 1.69 -4.68 -3.95
CA ALA A 175 0.63 -3.68 -4.01
C ALA A 175 1.12 -2.35 -3.43
N THR A 176 0.32 -1.31 -3.62
CA THR A 176 0.54 -0.01 -2.97
C THR A 176 -0.36 0.11 -1.76
N MET A 177 0.20 0.34 -0.59
CA MET A 177 -0.52 0.52 0.68
C MET A 177 -0.64 2.01 0.99
N PHE A 178 -1.86 2.51 1.17
CA PHE A 178 -2.13 3.89 1.54
C PHE A 178 -2.42 3.93 3.03
N TYR A 179 -1.46 4.42 3.81
CA TYR A 179 -1.50 4.32 5.27
C TYR A 179 -1.97 5.60 5.95
N ILE A 180 -2.88 5.41 6.91
CA ILE A 180 -3.32 6.46 7.83
C ILE A 180 -2.28 6.58 8.94
N GLY A 181 -1.73 7.77 9.17
CA GLY A 181 -0.68 7.99 10.17
C GLY A 181 -1.06 7.49 11.57
N SER A 182 -2.33 7.61 11.96
CA SER A 182 -2.84 7.07 13.23
C SER A 182 -2.77 5.55 13.31
N ASN A 183 -3.12 4.82 12.25
CA ASN A 183 -2.98 3.36 12.21
C ASN A 183 -1.53 2.92 12.33
N VAL A 184 -0.60 3.65 11.70
CA VAL A 184 0.83 3.32 11.79
C VAL A 184 1.34 3.49 13.23
N MET A 185 0.78 4.41 14.02
CA MET A 185 1.11 4.53 15.45
C MET A 185 0.56 3.36 16.27
N ASP A 186 -0.66 2.92 15.96
CA ASP A 186 -1.28 1.79 16.66
C ASP A 186 -0.58 0.46 16.30
N TRP A 187 -0.15 0.31 15.04
CA TRP A 187 0.37 -0.93 14.45
C TRP A 187 1.69 -0.71 13.68
N PRO A 188 2.78 -0.29 14.35
CA PRO A 188 4.04 0.06 13.69
C PRO A 188 4.79 -1.12 13.07
N LEU A 189 4.72 -2.33 13.65
CA LEU A 189 5.38 -3.53 13.13
C LEU A 189 4.69 -4.04 11.85
N GLU A 190 3.37 -3.91 11.79
CA GLU A 190 2.53 -4.21 10.64
C GLU A 190 2.89 -3.29 9.46
N ALA A 191 3.07 -2.00 9.73
CA ALA A 191 3.55 -1.07 8.72
C ALA A 191 4.99 -1.37 8.25
N GLN A 192 5.85 -1.87 9.14
CA GLN A 192 7.22 -2.29 8.78
C GLN A 192 7.19 -3.50 7.85
N ARG A 193 6.27 -4.44 8.09
CA ARG A 193 6.09 -5.63 7.28
C ARG A 193 5.79 -5.31 5.83
N ALA A 194 4.98 -4.29 5.54
CA ALA A 194 4.74 -3.87 4.15
C ALA A 194 6.02 -3.57 3.38
N LEU A 195 6.97 -2.88 4.00
CA LEU A 195 8.25 -2.57 3.36
C LEU A 195 9.16 -3.79 3.28
N ALA A 196 9.19 -4.60 4.33
CA ALA A 196 9.97 -5.84 4.37
C ALA A 196 9.52 -6.81 3.27
N ASP A 197 8.21 -6.89 3.04
CA ASP A 197 7.58 -7.65 1.96
C ASP A 197 7.66 -6.93 0.60
N GLY A 198 8.25 -5.73 0.51
CA GLY A 198 8.49 -5.04 -0.76
C GLY A 198 7.25 -4.39 -1.39
N HIS A 199 6.23 -4.09 -0.59
CA HIS A 199 5.10 -3.26 -1.00
C HIS A 199 5.50 -1.79 -1.06
N GLU A 200 4.80 -1.03 -1.90
CA GLU A 200 4.93 0.42 -1.95
C GLU A 200 4.06 1.04 -0.87
N ILE A 201 4.53 2.10 -0.20
CA ILE A 201 3.75 2.83 0.81
C ILE A 201 3.50 4.26 0.33
N CYS A 202 2.25 4.67 0.37
CA CYS A 202 1.77 6.03 0.13
C CYS A 202 1.04 6.58 1.37
N VAL A 203 0.86 7.89 1.41
CA VAL A 203 0.19 8.60 2.52
C VAL A 203 -1.33 8.55 2.36
N HIS A 204 -2.05 8.36 3.47
CA HIS A 204 -3.52 8.46 3.53
C HIS A 204 -3.99 9.38 4.65
N THR A 205 -3.30 10.51 4.82
CA THR A 205 -3.50 11.51 5.89
C THR A 205 -3.20 10.98 7.29
N TRP A 206 -3.38 11.80 8.32
CA TRP A 206 -3.12 11.43 9.71
C TRP A 206 -4.37 10.85 10.37
N SER A 207 -5.52 11.46 10.11
CA SER A 207 -6.76 11.22 10.84
C SER A 207 -7.96 10.83 9.98
N HIS A 208 -7.75 10.69 8.66
CA HIS A 208 -8.74 10.20 7.70
C HIS A 208 -10.04 11.05 7.71
N LYS A 209 -9.88 12.34 7.39
CA LYS A 209 -10.97 13.33 7.33
C LYS A 209 -11.16 13.86 5.90
N TYR A 210 -12.33 14.42 5.62
CA TYR A 210 -12.62 15.09 4.35
C TYR A 210 -11.69 16.29 4.18
N THR A 211 -10.63 16.13 3.39
CA THR A 211 -9.49 17.06 3.40
C THR A 211 -9.84 18.44 2.87
N THR A 212 -10.84 18.56 2.01
CA THR A 212 -11.26 19.86 1.46
C THR A 212 -11.97 20.72 2.50
N THR A 213 -12.49 20.12 3.59
CA THR A 213 -13.10 20.85 4.71
C THR A 213 -12.06 21.44 5.68
N LEU A 214 -10.82 20.96 5.62
CA LEU A 214 -9.75 21.33 6.54
C LEU A 214 -9.08 22.63 6.11
N THR A 215 -8.60 23.41 7.08
CA THR A 215 -7.77 24.59 6.83
C THR A 215 -6.44 24.22 6.16
N ASN A 216 -5.75 25.20 5.58
CA ASN A 216 -4.45 24.96 4.94
C ASN A 216 -3.40 24.39 5.90
N GLU A 217 -3.44 24.83 7.16
CA GLU A 217 -2.54 24.34 8.20
C GLU A 217 -2.85 22.91 8.61
N GLU A 218 -4.14 22.57 8.74
CA GLU A 218 -4.58 21.20 9.05
C GLU A 218 -4.25 20.24 7.90
N VAL A 219 -4.54 20.60 6.63
CA VAL A 219 -4.14 19.77 5.47
C VAL A 219 -2.62 19.55 5.45
N PHE A 220 -1.84 20.61 5.70
CA PHE A 220 -0.39 20.48 5.81
C PHE A 220 0.01 19.51 6.92
N ALA A 221 -0.60 19.64 8.11
CA ALA A 221 -0.27 18.81 9.27
C ALA A 221 -0.66 17.34 9.06
N GLU A 222 -1.81 17.07 8.42
CA GLU A 222 -2.28 15.73 8.05
C GLU A 222 -1.25 15.00 7.17
N PHE A 223 -0.63 15.69 6.22
CA PHE A 223 0.44 15.11 5.41
C PHE A 223 1.77 15.04 6.15
N TYR A 224 2.17 16.15 6.77
CA TYR A 224 3.49 16.31 7.38
C TYR A 224 3.72 15.30 8.49
N TYR A 225 2.75 15.13 9.41
CA TYR A 225 2.92 14.21 10.53
C TYR A 225 2.84 12.75 10.10
N THR A 226 2.00 12.40 9.12
CA THR A 226 2.01 11.04 8.56
C THR A 226 3.34 10.71 7.90
N VAL A 227 3.85 11.60 7.03
CA VAL A 227 5.17 11.42 6.39
C VAL A 227 6.27 11.34 7.45
N ARG A 228 6.30 12.27 8.41
CA ARG A 228 7.31 12.30 9.47
C ARG A 228 7.28 11.04 10.33
N PHE A 229 6.10 10.58 10.71
CA PHE A 229 5.95 9.39 11.55
C PHE A 229 6.39 8.12 10.81
N LEU A 230 5.93 7.98 9.56
CA LEU A 230 6.39 6.94 8.65
C LEU A 230 7.93 6.96 8.60
N ILE A 231 8.56 8.10 8.28
CA ILE A 231 10.01 8.23 8.28
C ILE A 231 10.63 7.82 9.62
N GLU A 232 10.16 8.32 10.76
CA GLU A 232 10.81 8.17 12.07
C GLU A 232 10.68 6.77 12.67
N HIS A 233 9.56 6.07 12.45
CA HIS A 233 9.18 4.93 13.28
C HIS A 233 8.81 3.65 12.51
N THR A 234 8.40 3.78 11.26
CA THR A 234 8.19 2.61 10.39
C THR A 234 9.39 2.45 9.50
N ILE A 235 9.79 3.54 8.89
CA ILE A 235 10.64 3.50 7.76
C ILE A 235 12.10 3.58 8.19
N LYS A 236 12.58 4.50 9.03
CA LYS A 236 14.01 4.53 9.45
C LYS A 236 14.51 3.26 10.14
N LEU A 237 13.62 2.45 10.72
CA LEU A 237 13.98 1.17 11.32
C LEU A 237 14.02 0.02 10.30
N VAL A 238 13.39 0.21 9.14
CA VAL A 238 13.42 -0.68 7.98
C VAL A 238 14.29 -0.06 6.87
N ALA A 239 13.84 0.96 6.12
CA ALA A 239 14.55 1.56 4.98
C ALA A 239 14.98 3.05 5.09
N GLY A 240 14.42 3.86 5.98
CA GLY A 240 14.58 5.31 6.04
C GLY A 240 14.13 6.03 4.77
N VAL A 241 12.86 5.86 4.37
CA VAL A 241 12.26 6.30 3.13
C VAL A 241 11.09 7.27 3.36
N THR A 242 10.88 8.19 2.43
CA THR A 242 9.88 9.26 2.48
C THR A 242 8.93 9.10 1.30
N PRO A 243 7.65 8.72 1.51
CA PRO A 243 6.67 8.53 0.42
C PRO A 243 6.54 9.76 -0.48
N THR A 244 6.38 9.52 -1.78
CA THR A 244 6.17 10.58 -2.80
C THR A 244 4.75 10.56 -3.37
N CYS A 245 3.85 9.79 -2.78
CA CYS A 245 2.48 9.59 -3.22
C CYS A 245 1.51 9.65 -2.05
N TRP A 246 0.26 10.01 -2.35
CA TRP A 246 -0.82 9.99 -1.39
C TRP A 246 -2.16 9.73 -2.09
N ARG A 247 -3.17 9.34 -1.32
CA ARG A 247 -4.56 9.24 -1.77
C ARG A 247 -5.47 9.97 -0.80
N PRO A 248 -6.46 10.75 -1.26
CA PRO A 248 -7.39 11.44 -0.38
C PRO A 248 -8.42 10.48 0.23
N PRO A 249 -8.63 10.53 1.56
CA PRO A 249 -9.80 9.95 2.20
C PRO A 249 -11.08 10.35 1.47
N TYR A 250 -11.98 9.39 1.24
CA TYR A 250 -13.26 9.59 0.56
C TYR A 250 -13.17 10.13 -0.89
N GLY A 251 -11.96 10.19 -1.47
CA GLY A 251 -11.74 10.86 -2.76
C GLY A 251 -11.76 12.39 -2.63
N ASP A 252 -11.80 12.93 -1.42
CA ASP A 252 -12.05 14.34 -1.17
C ASP A 252 -10.80 15.19 -1.38
N VAL A 253 -10.67 15.79 -2.58
CA VAL A 253 -9.53 16.61 -2.98
C VAL A 253 -9.95 17.72 -3.95
N ASP A 254 -9.40 18.92 -3.73
CA ASP A 254 -9.50 20.08 -4.62
C ASP A 254 -8.09 20.61 -4.96
N ASP A 255 -8.01 21.64 -5.80
CA ASP A 255 -6.74 22.24 -6.22
C ASP A 255 -5.92 22.85 -5.08
N ARG A 256 -6.57 23.25 -3.98
CA ARG A 256 -5.89 23.74 -2.78
C ARG A 256 -5.16 22.62 -2.08
N VAL A 257 -5.84 21.50 -1.85
CA VAL A 257 -5.25 20.31 -1.24
C VAL A 257 -4.15 19.74 -2.13
N ARG A 258 -4.37 19.67 -3.46
CA ARG A 258 -3.33 19.25 -4.41
C ARG A 258 -2.09 20.14 -4.37
N ALA A 259 -2.27 21.46 -4.27
CA ALA A 259 -1.14 22.38 -4.17
C ALA A 259 -0.31 22.14 -2.91
N ILE A 260 -0.97 21.93 -1.77
CA ILE A 260 -0.29 21.62 -0.50
C ILE A 260 0.45 20.28 -0.59
N ALA A 261 -0.21 19.23 -1.09
CA ALA A 261 0.41 17.92 -1.28
C ALA A 261 1.62 17.99 -2.24
N HIS A 262 1.47 18.68 -3.37
CA HIS A 262 2.55 18.87 -4.35
C HIS A 262 3.75 19.64 -3.76
N ALA A 263 3.50 20.68 -2.95
CA ALA A 263 4.56 21.41 -2.26
C ALA A 263 5.31 20.57 -1.19
N LEU A 264 4.72 19.45 -0.77
CA LEU A 264 5.34 18.42 0.06
C LEU A 264 5.98 17.29 -0.76
N GLY A 265 5.94 17.35 -2.09
CA GLY A 265 6.48 16.31 -2.97
C GLY A 265 5.56 15.10 -3.12
N LEU A 266 4.28 15.22 -2.73
CA LEU A 266 3.31 14.14 -2.80
C LEU A 266 2.48 14.22 -4.08
N ARG A 267 2.41 13.10 -4.79
CA ARG A 267 1.59 12.89 -5.97
C ARG A 267 0.21 12.37 -5.58
N THR A 268 -0.85 13.08 -5.98
CA THR A 268 -2.23 12.63 -5.78
C THR A 268 -2.55 11.44 -6.67
N ILE A 269 -3.01 10.35 -6.05
CA ILE A 269 -3.52 9.14 -6.68
C ILE A 269 -5.01 9.03 -6.36
N ILE A 270 -5.82 8.78 -7.38
CA ILE A 270 -7.25 8.48 -7.24
C ILE A 270 -7.56 7.19 -8.01
N TRP A 271 -8.82 6.78 -8.08
CA TRP A 271 -9.26 5.58 -8.76
C TRP A 271 -10.26 5.89 -9.88
N GLN A 272 -10.38 4.96 -10.81
CA GLN A 272 -11.45 4.93 -11.81
C GLN A 272 -12.51 3.88 -11.49
N TYR A 273 -12.19 2.96 -10.58
CA TYR A 273 -13.05 1.86 -10.20
C TYR A 273 -13.06 1.68 -8.68
N ASP A 274 -14.24 1.52 -8.09
CA ASP A 274 -14.43 1.30 -6.65
C ASP A 274 -15.05 -0.09 -6.42
N SER A 275 -14.37 -0.94 -5.65
CA SER A 275 -14.90 -2.25 -5.24
C SER A 275 -16.13 -2.15 -4.35
N ASN A 276 -16.29 -1.03 -3.64
CA ASN A 276 -17.24 -0.83 -2.55
C ASN A 276 -17.14 -1.92 -1.47
N ASP A 277 -15.98 -2.55 -1.30
CA ASP A 277 -15.72 -3.57 -0.27
C ASP A 277 -16.01 -3.04 1.16
N TRP A 278 -15.67 -1.78 1.43
CA TRP A 278 -15.95 -1.10 2.70
C TRP A 278 -17.44 -0.96 3.04
N ARG A 279 -18.34 -1.13 2.06
CA ARG A 279 -19.78 -0.93 2.26
C ARG A 279 -20.50 -2.14 2.83
N GLU A 280 -19.85 -3.29 2.96
CA GLU A 280 -20.49 -4.48 3.54
C GLU A 280 -21.14 -4.15 4.90
N GLY A 281 -22.41 -4.54 5.05
CA GLY A 281 -23.20 -4.23 6.25
C GLY A 281 -23.73 -2.79 6.34
N PHE A 282 -23.22 -1.86 5.52
CA PHE A 282 -23.70 -0.48 5.46
C PHE A 282 -24.83 -0.31 4.44
N ASN A 283 -25.90 0.39 4.82
CA ASN A 283 -27.07 0.64 3.95
C ASN A 283 -27.64 -0.63 3.27
N ASN A 284 -27.63 -1.78 3.98
CA ASN A 284 -28.06 -3.10 3.51
C ASN A 284 -27.24 -3.67 2.33
N VAL A 285 -26.03 -3.18 2.08
CA VAL A 285 -25.11 -3.80 1.12
C VAL A 285 -24.64 -5.15 1.68
N THR A 286 -24.81 -6.19 0.89
CA THR A 286 -24.44 -7.57 1.22
C THR A 286 -23.09 -7.93 0.60
N VAL A 287 -22.50 -9.04 1.05
CA VAL A 287 -21.33 -9.64 0.41
C VAL A 287 -21.57 -9.87 -1.09
N ALA A 288 -22.76 -10.32 -1.49
CA ALA A 288 -23.09 -10.55 -2.90
C ALA A 288 -23.11 -9.27 -3.74
N ASP A 289 -23.43 -8.12 -3.14
CA ASP A 289 -23.36 -6.83 -3.83
C ASP A 289 -21.90 -6.39 -4.03
N VAL A 290 -21.03 -6.67 -3.06
CA VAL A 290 -19.57 -6.45 -3.19
C VAL A 290 -19.00 -7.39 -4.26
N ASP A 291 -19.39 -8.67 -4.26
CA ASP A 291 -18.99 -9.66 -5.27
C ASP A 291 -19.31 -9.18 -6.69
N GLN A 292 -20.51 -8.66 -6.90
CA GLN A 292 -20.95 -8.12 -8.19
C GLN A 292 -20.10 -6.96 -8.68
N ASN A 293 -19.54 -6.14 -7.77
CA ASN A 293 -18.62 -5.09 -8.14
C ASN A 293 -17.31 -5.71 -8.69
N TYR A 294 -16.67 -6.60 -7.94
CA TYR A 294 -15.48 -7.30 -8.44
C TYR A 294 -15.72 -7.99 -9.80
N GLU A 295 -16.84 -8.72 -9.92
CA GLU A 295 -17.24 -9.37 -11.18
C GLU A 295 -17.45 -8.38 -12.32
N TYR A 296 -18.02 -7.21 -12.03
CA TYR A 296 -18.21 -6.15 -13.01
C TYR A 296 -16.87 -5.61 -13.53
N LEU A 297 -15.89 -5.33 -12.65
CA LEU A 297 -14.54 -4.92 -13.08
C LEU A 297 -13.88 -5.99 -13.96
N ILE A 298 -13.96 -7.26 -13.54
CA ILE A 298 -13.44 -8.41 -14.28
C ILE A 298 -14.06 -8.48 -15.68
N SER A 299 -15.37 -8.33 -15.79
CA SER A 299 -16.08 -8.36 -17.07
C SER A 299 -15.65 -7.21 -17.99
N ARG A 300 -15.40 -6.01 -17.44
CA ARG A 300 -14.91 -4.87 -18.22
C ARG A 300 -13.53 -5.14 -18.79
N ALA A 301 -12.63 -5.70 -17.98
CA ALA A 301 -11.29 -6.07 -18.42
C ALA A 301 -11.34 -7.12 -19.55
N GLN A 302 -12.12 -8.19 -19.37
CA GLN A 302 -12.30 -9.25 -20.37
C GLN A 302 -12.90 -8.73 -21.69
N ASN A 303 -13.74 -7.70 -21.63
CA ASN A 303 -14.33 -7.06 -22.81
C ASN A 303 -13.41 -6.03 -23.47
N GLY A 304 -12.14 -5.93 -23.07
CA GLY A 304 -11.16 -5.05 -23.70
C GLY A 304 -11.31 -3.57 -23.33
N THR A 305 -12.02 -3.25 -22.25
CA THR A 305 -12.19 -1.86 -21.77
C THR A 305 -10.84 -1.19 -21.50
N TYR A 306 -9.84 -1.96 -21.09
CA TYR A 306 -8.51 -1.48 -20.69
C TYR A 306 -7.42 -1.77 -21.73
N ALA A 307 -7.81 -2.07 -22.98
CA ALA A 307 -6.88 -2.47 -24.05
C ALA A 307 -5.93 -1.35 -24.53
N THR A 308 -6.21 -0.08 -24.18
CA THR A 308 -5.38 1.08 -24.55
C THR A 308 -4.74 1.78 -23.35
N GLY A 309 -5.01 1.30 -22.14
CA GLY A 309 -4.56 1.88 -20.88
C GLY A 309 -5.25 1.18 -19.71
N GLY A 310 -4.56 1.08 -18.58
CA GLY A 310 -5.04 0.39 -17.40
C GLY A 310 -5.87 1.26 -16.47
N THR A 311 -6.36 0.65 -15.40
CA THR A 311 -7.20 1.30 -14.39
C THR A 311 -6.58 1.19 -13.00
N ILE A 312 -7.01 2.07 -12.10
CA ILE A 312 -6.75 1.96 -10.66
C ILE A 312 -8.05 1.57 -9.98
N MET A 313 -7.96 0.57 -9.11
CA MET A 313 -9.06 0.10 -8.27
C MET A 313 -8.88 0.62 -6.83
N LEU A 314 -9.98 1.04 -6.22
CA LEU A 314 -10.08 1.28 -4.79
C LEU A 314 -10.53 0.00 -4.08
N THR A 315 -9.71 -0.40 -3.12
CA THR A 315 -9.91 -1.52 -2.18
C THR A 315 -9.27 -1.14 -0.85
N HIS A 316 -9.65 -1.84 0.22
CA HIS A 316 -9.22 -1.46 1.57
C HIS A 316 -8.59 -2.63 2.31
N GLU A 317 -7.57 -2.33 3.10
CA GLU A 317 -7.08 -3.20 4.17
C GLU A 317 -7.75 -2.77 5.49
N LEU A 318 -9.08 -2.62 5.48
CA LEU A 318 -9.82 -2.02 6.59
C LEU A 318 -10.06 -3.03 7.73
N ASN A 319 -10.34 -4.28 7.37
CA ASN A 319 -10.66 -5.36 8.30
C ASN A 319 -10.51 -6.73 7.60
N ASN A 320 -10.75 -7.81 8.34
CA ASN A 320 -10.63 -9.17 7.80
C ASN A 320 -11.57 -9.43 6.60
N PHE A 321 -12.74 -8.80 6.53
CA PHE A 321 -13.65 -8.98 5.39
C PHE A 321 -13.05 -8.40 4.11
N THR A 322 -12.65 -7.13 4.09
CA THR A 322 -12.14 -6.49 2.86
C THR A 322 -10.88 -7.19 2.33
N MET A 323 -9.98 -7.61 3.23
CA MET A 323 -8.80 -8.39 2.88
C MET A 323 -9.14 -9.78 2.35
N SER A 324 -10.06 -10.50 2.99
CA SER A 324 -10.52 -11.82 2.52
C SER A 324 -11.22 -11.73 1.17
N GLU A 325 -11.95 -10.65 0.92
CA GLU A 325 -12.64 -10.41 -0.36
C GLU A 325 -11.63 -10.16 -1.49
N ALA A 326 -10.58 -9.37 -1.23
CA ALA A 326 -9.47 -9.19 -2.16
C ALA A 326 -8.74 -10.52 -2.46
N MET A 327 -8.50 -11.37 -1.46
CA MET A 327 -7.92 -12.71 -1.65
C MET A 327 -8.82 -13.62 -2.50
N LYS A 328 -10.14 -13.58 -2.26
CA LYS A 328 -11.14 -14.37 -2.98
C LYS A 328 -11.19 -14.05 -4.47
N PHE A 329 -11.05 -12.77 -4.83
CA PHE A 329 -11.12 -12.33 -6.24
C PHE A 329 -9.76 -12.21 -6.93
N TYR A 330 -8.65 -12.34 -6.20
CA TYR A 330 -7.31 -12.19 -6.75
C TYR A 330 -7.06 -13.04 -8.00
N THR A 331 -7.43 -14.32 -7.99
CA THR A 331 -7.18 -15.22 -9.13
C THR A 331 -7.96 -14.79 -10.38
N GLN A 332 -9.21 -14.34 -10.22
CA GLN A 332 -10.06 -13.88 -11.30
C GLN A 332 -9.55 -12.54 -11.85
N LEU A 333 -9.14 -11.61 -10.99
CA LEU A 333 -8.51 -10.35 -11.39
C LEU A 333 -7.22 -10.61 -12.17
N LYS A 334 -6.36 -11.53 -11.68
CA LYS A 334 -5.11 -11.90 -12.35
C LYS A 334 -5.32 -12.60 -13.70
N ALA A 335 -6.46 -13.27 -13.89
CA ALA A 335 -6.83 -13.86 -15.17
C ALA A 335 -7.44 -12.84 -16.14
N ALA A 336 -8.10 -11.80 -15.62
CA ALA A 336 -8.79 -10.80 -16.43
C ALA A 336 -7.87 -9.66 -16.90
N PHE A 337 -6.93 -9.25 -16.05
CA PHE A 337 -5.90 -8.27 -16.37
C PHE A 337 -4.59 -8.97 -16.71
N LYS A 338 -3.84 -8.40 -17.66
CA LYS A 338 -2.52 -8.92 -18.03
C LYS A 338 -1.51 -8.72 -16.89
N TYR A 339 -1.62 -7.60 -16.18
CA TYR A 339 -0.71 -7.25 -15.09
C TYR A 339 -1.46 -6.65 -13.89
N LEU A 340 -1.10 -7.08 -12.70
CA LEU A 340 -1.50 -6.48 -11.42
C LEU A 340 -0.23 -5.99 -10.77
N VAL A 341 -0.12 -4.69 -10.50
CA VAL A 341 1.14 -4.05 -10.10
C VAL A 341 0.88 -2.91 -9.10
N PRO A 342 1.86 -2.58 -8.22
CA PRO A 342 1.81 -1.34 -7.45
C PRO A 342 1.90 -0.10 -8.36
N MET A 343 1.43 1.05 -7.88
CA MET A 343 1.32 2.31 -8.61
C MET A 343 2.67 2.80 -9.15
N GLY A 344 3.73 2.71 -8.34
CA GLY A 344 5.07 3.07 -8.76
C GLY A 344 5.54 2.23 -9.95
N VAL A 345 5.32 0.91 -9.91
CA VAL A 345 5.63 0.01 -11.05
C VAL A 345 4.76 0.34 -12.26
N ALA A 346 3.45 0.56 -12.05
CA ALA A 346 2.51 0.88 -13.12
C ALA A 346 2.86 2.15 -13.90
N THR A 347 3.51 3.10 -13.23
CA THR A 347 3.95 4.38 -13.78
C THR A 347 5.44 4.42 -14.10
N ASN A 348 6.14 3.29 -13.94
CA ASN A 348 7.58 3.15 -14.07
C ASN A 348 8.40 4.11 -13.18
N GLN A 349 7.83 4.52 -12.05
CA GLN A 349 8.49 5.27 -10.98
C GLN A 349 9.30 4.30 -10.10
N THR A 350 10.55 4.06 -10.48
CA THR A 350 11.45 3.14 -9.75
C THR A 350 11.99 3.70 -8.43
N GLN A 351 11.79 4.99 -8.19
CA GLN A 351 12.14 5.70 -6.96
C GLN A 351 10.86 6.23 -6.29
N PRO A 352 10.05 5.37 -5.64
CA PRO A 352 8.80 5.80 -5.01
C PRO A 352 9.02 6.68 -3.76
N TYR A 353 10.28 6.83 -3.33
CA TYR A 353 10.68 7.57 -2.15
C TYR A 353 11.75 8.62 -2.44
N VAL A 354 11.91 9.59 -1.55
CA VAL A 354 12.95 10.64 -1.68
C VAL A 354 14.37 10.06 -1.59
N GLU A 355 14.55 9.05 -0.74
CA GLU A 355 15.81 8.37 -0.50
C GLU A 355 16.09 7.32 -1.58
N THR A 356 17.35 7.24 -2.02
CA THR A 356 17.75 6.45 -3.19
C THR A 356 18.21 5.03 -2.87
N ASN A 357 18.15 4.63 -1.59
CA ASN A 357 18.55 3.30 -1.14
C ASN A 357 17.44 2.27 -1.31
N TYR A 358 16.20 2.68 -1.52
CA TYR A 358 15.10 1.79 -1.88
C TYR A 358 14.69 2.03 -3.33
N SER A 359 14.48 0.95 -4.08
CA SER A 359 13.99 1.04 -5.45
C SER A 359 12.96 -0.03 -5.76
N LEU A 360 11.89 0.37 -6.44
CA LEU A 360 10.98 -0.56 -7.09
C LEU A 360 11.57 -1.01 -8.43
N PRO A 361 11.24 -2.23 -8.88
CA PRO A 361 11.50 -2.63 -10.26
C PRO A 361 10.82 -1.70 -11.26
N SER A 362 11.41 -1.56 -12.44
CA SER A 362 10.68 -1.03 -13.60
C SER A 362 9.50 -1.93 -13.94
N PHE A 363 8.56 -1.43 -14.74
CA PHE A 363 7.44 -2.24 -15.22
C PHE A 363 7.93 -3.55 -15.89
N ASP A 364 8.87 -3.43 -16.83
CA ASP A 364 9.48 -4.56 -17.53
C ASP A 364 10.16 -5.57 -16.59
N GLN A 365 10.87 -5.07 -15.57
CA GLN A 365 11.50 -5.93 -14.56
C GLN A 365 10.45 -6.69 -13.74
N TYR A 366 9.39 -6.00 -13.32
CA TYR A 366 8.31 -6.59 -12.52
C TYR A 366 7.59 -7.70 -13.28
N ILE A 367 7.18 -7.44 -14.52
CA ILE A 367 6.48 -8.45 -15.34
C ILE A 367 7.39 -9.62 -15.75
N SER A 368 8.71 -9.44 -15.68
CA SER A 368 9.70 -10.50 -15.86
C SER A 368 9.99 -11.30 -14.57
N GLY A 369 9.27 -11.01 -13.48
CA GLY A 369 9.35 -11.72 -12.20
C GLY A 369 10.24 -11.05 -11.14
N THR A 370 10.83 -9.88 -11.42
CA THR A 370 11.62 -9.14 -10.43
C THR A 370 10.70 -8.31 -9.55
N THR A 371 10.45 -8.74 -8.32
CA THR A 371 9.60 -8.00 -7.37
C THR A 371 10.39 -7.14 -6.39
N THR A 372 11.72 -7.23 -6.40
CA THR A 372 12.63 -6.40 -5.59
C THR A 372 13.91 -6.12 -6.37
N VAL A 373 14.34 -4.87 -6.43
CA VAL A 373 15.63 -4.48 -7.02
C VAL A 373 16.61 -4.16 -5.91
N THR A 374 17.83 -4.71 -6.03
CA THR A 374 18.83 -4.76 -4.97
C THR A 374 19.30 -3.36 -4.53
N GLY A 375 18.68 -2.86 -3.46
CA GLY A 375 19.16 -1.85 -2.53
C GLY A 375 18.73 -2.20 -1.09
N GLY A 376 18.47 -3.49 -0.86
CA GLY A 376 17.80 -4.01 0.33
C GLY A 376 18.25 -3.34 1.61
N VAL A 377 17.26 -2.87 2.38
CA VAL A 377 17.33 -2.81 3.82
C VAL A 377 18.18 -3.97 4.33
N PRO A 378 19.29 -3.73 5.03
CA PRO A 378 19.93 -4.78 5.79
C PRO A 378 18.91 -5.23 6.83
N VAL A 379 18.25 -6.36 6.59
CA VAL A 379 17.59 -7.11 7.66
C VAL A 379 18.70 -7.37 8.67
N ALA A 380 18.58 -6.79 9.87
CA ALA A 380 19.53 -7.01 10.95
C ALA A 380 19.50 -8.50 11.32
N THR A 381 20.35 -9.29 10.68
CA THR A 381 20.55 -10.69 11.01
C THR A 381 21.42 -10.74 12.25
N ALA A 382 20.85 -11.25 13.34
CA ALA A 382 21.59 -11.56 14.55
C ALA A 382 22.81 -12.43 14.19
N GLY A 383 23.98 -11.98 14.64
CA GLY A 383 25.26 -12.52 14.21
C GLY A 383 25.38 -14.03 14.43
N SER A 384 25.76 -14.73 13.37
CA SER A 384 26.43 -16.02 13.48
C SER A 384 27.85 -15.86 12.97
N SER A 385 28.78 -15.86 13.93
CA SER A 385 30.20 -16.04 13.70
C SER A 385 30.46 -17.36 12.98
N SER A 386 31.06 -17.33 11.79
CA SER A 386 31.86 -18.45 11.33
C SER A 386 33.07 -17.95 10.53
N SER A 387 34.19 -18.54 10.87
CA SER A 387 35.54 -18.20 10.47
C SER A 387 35.96 -18.92 9.19
N THR A 388 37.09 -18.46 8.63
CA THR A 388 37.94 -19.07 7.58
C THR A 388 37.46 -18.86 6.14
N GLY A 389 38.29 -18.52 5.14
CA GLY A 389 39.74 -18.36 5.08
C GLY A 389 40.14 -17.80 3.71
N SER A 390 41.24 -17.06 3.68
CA SER A 390 41.79 -16.41 2.49
C SER A 390 42.25 -17.39 1.41
N GLY A 391 41.89 -17.12 0.16
CA GLY A 391 42.41 -17.81 -1.02
C GLY A 391 42.31 -16.94 -2.27
N SER A 392 43.37 -16.21 -2.59
CA SER A 392 43.56 -15.49 -3.86
C SER A 392 43.65 -16.46 -5.04
N SER A 393 42.98 -16.17 -6.15
CA SER A 393 43.62 -16.32 -7.46
C SER A 393 43.00 -15.41 -8.53
N SER A 394 43.92 -14.86 -9.31
CA SER A 394 43.81 -13.94 -10.43
C SER A 394 43.32 -14.60 -11.72
N GLY A 395 42.57 -13.86 -12.53
CA GLY A 395 42.33 -14.22 -13.94
C GLY A 395 41.77 -13.05 -14.75
N LYS A 396 42.65 -12.33 -15.45
CA LYS A 396 42.29 -11.38 -16.52
C LYS A 396 41.91 -12.16 -17.78
N THR A 397 40.96 -11.67 -18.58
CA THR A 397 41.09 -11.63 -20.06
C THR A 397 40.05 -10.71 -20.70
N ASN A 398 40.45 -10.19 -21.85
CA ASN A 398 39.95 -9.03 -22.58
C ASN A 398 38.68 -9.26 -23.42
N SER A 399 38.00 -8.12 -23.60
CA SER A 399 37.14 -7.69 -24.71
C SER A 399 37.29 -8.35 -26.08
N THR A 400 36.16 -8.51 -26.78
CA THR A 400 35.96 -8.01 -28.16
C THR A 400 34.49 -7.61 -28.34
N GLY A 401 34.23 -6.55 -29.10
CA GLY A 401 32.89 -6.05 -29.43
C GLY A 401 32.64 -5.98 -30.94
N ALA A 402 31.37 -5.86 -31.31
CA ALA A 402 30.76 -5.26 -32.52
C ALA A 402 29.26 -5.63 -32.49
N ALA A 403 28.30 -4.68 -32.42
CA ALA A 403 27.64 -3.98 -33.53
C ALA A 403 27.00 -4.96 -34.57
N SER A 404 25.76 -4.86 -35.06
CA SER A 404 24.75 -3.79 -35.11
C SER A 404 23.47 -4.27 -35.84
N ARG A 405 22.31 -3.67 -35.51
CA ARG A 405 21.12 -3.24 -36.32
C ARG A 405 20.35 -4.20 -37.26
N ALA A 406 19.01 -4.20 -37.07
CA ALA A 406 17.91 -4.10 -38.07
C ALA A 406 16.60 -3.79 -37.26
N LEU A 407 15.82 -2.70 -37.42
CA LEU A 407 15.00 -2.11 -38.50
C LEU A 407 13.88 -3.01 -39.07
N TYR A 408 12.61 -2.70 -38.72
CA TYR A 408 11.36 -2.77 -39.52
C TYR A 408 10.26 -1.96 -38.78
N ASP A 409 9.84 -0.79 -39.30
CA ASP A 409 8.59 -0.48 -40.05
C ASP A 409 7.29 -0.85 -39.31
N SER A 410 6.51 0.11 -38.77
CA SER A 410 5.60 1.09 -39.41
C SER A 410 4.42 0.46 -40.16
N PHE A 411 3.23 0.43 -39.53
CA PHE A 411 1.94 0.63 -40.19
C PHE A 411 0.92 1.15 -39.17
N GLY A 412 0.41 2.36 -39.41
CA GLY A 412 -0.77 2.88 -38.72
C GLY A 412 -2.07 2.33 -39.31
N ILE A 413 -3.19 2.55 -38.61
CA ILE A 413 -4.44 3.09 -39.17
C ILE A 413 -5.63 3.02 -38.16
N LEU A 414 -6.38 4.13 -38.17
CA LEU A 414 -7.78 4.39 -37.79
C LEU A 414 -8.25 4.30 -36.33
N ALA A 415 -8.51 5.50 -35.79
CA ALA A 415 -9.40 5.78 -34.68
C ALA A 415 -10.88 5.65 -35.08
N ALA A 416 -11.69 5.09 -34.19
CA ALA A 416 -13.15 5.24 -34.19
C ALA A 416 -13.60 5.46 -32.74
N GLY A 417 -14.24 6.61 -32.51
CA GLY A 417 -14.69 7.03 -31.18
C GLY A 417 -15.90 6.23 -30.69
N ALA A 418 -15.91 5.97 -29.39
CA ALA A 418 -17.10 5.51 -28.67
C ALA A 418 -17.33 6.47 -27.49
N ALA A 419 -18.56 6.97 -27.43
CA ALA A 419 -19.03 7.99 -26.51
C ALA A 419 -19.05 7.49 -25.06
N PHE A 420 -18.53 8.33 -24.16
CA PHE A 420 -18.65 8.18 -22.72
C PHE A 420 -20.12 8.30 -22.29
N VAL A 421 -20.66 7.25 -21.69
CA VAL A 421 -21.86 7.34 -20.84
C VAL A 421 -21.39 7.04 -19.41
N GLY A 422 -20.88 8.07 -18.73
CA GLY A 422 -20.63 8.04 -17.30
C GLY A 422 -21.96 8.16 -16.57
N PHE A 423 -22.38 7.09 -15.89
CA PHE A 423 -23.44 7.20 -14.89
C PHE A 423 -22.84 7.89 -13.66
N SER A 424 -23.23 9.15 -13.45
CA SER A 424 -22.97 9.90 -12.24
C SER A 424 -23.53 9.14 -11.03
N VAL A 425 -22.65 8.70 -10.14
CA VAL A 425 -23.03 8.29 -8.78
C VAL A 425 -23.32 9.58 -8.02
N LYS A 426 -24.60 9.91 -7.86
CA LYS A 426 -25.05 10.87 -6.86
C LYS A 426 -24.72 10.26 -5.49
N LEU A 427 -23.68 10.76 -4.85
CA LEU A 427 -23.53 10.63 -3.41
C LEU A 427 -24.74 11.33 -2.74
N LEU A 428 -25.55 10.56 -2.04
CA LEU A 428 -26.46 11.05 -1.01
C LEU A 428 -26.18 10.20 0.22
N ALA A 429 -25.66 10.89 1.26
CA ALA A 429 -25.71 10.59 2.69
C ALA A 429 -25.28 9.21 3.20
#